data_AF-A0A1B9AG20-F1
#
_entry.id   AF-A0A1B9AG20-F1
#
_cell.length_a   1.000
_cell.length_b   1.000
_cell.length_c   1.000
_cell.angle_alpha   90.00
_cell.angle_beta   90.00
_cell.angle_gamma   90.00
#
_symmetry.space_group_name_H-M   'P 1'
#
loop_
_entity.id
_entity.type
_entity.pdbx_description
1 polymer ?
#
loop_
_entity_poly.entity_id
_entity_poly.type
_entity_poly.pdbx_seq_one_letter_code
_entity_poly.pdbx_strand_id
1 'polypeptide(L)'
;MNTQLWKQAKEFITVCYQELSKPSEEIKSRLHEIREEIETTGTYTQTYEELSHGAKMAWRNSNRCIGRLFWQTLHVFDERKAETEKEVFEALSRHVEFATNEGKIRPTITVLRPSKEGQEEIRIWNHQLIRYAGYKIEEGIKGDPASVDLTARCQKLGWRGEGTDFDLLPWVVQIGNRPPELQELNKELVKEVSIVHPAYDWFAELQLKWYAVPIISDMKLEIGGIEYKAAPFNGWYMGTEVGARNLADDFRYNQLPIIAERMELDTSRASSMWKDRALVELNIAVLHSFKSEGVSIVDHHTAAQQFRTFEQNEEREGRAVTGDWTWLIPPVSPAAVHVFHKEYNNSIKTPNYFYQEAIY
;
A
#
# COMPACT_ATOMS: atom_id res chain seq x y z
N MET A 1 -11.07 11.46 -32.34
CA MET A 1 -9.88 10.88 -31.69
C MET A 1 -9.65 11.59 -30.37
N ASN A 2 -9.58 10.85 -29.26
CA ASN A 2 -9.20 11.41 -27.97
C ASN A 2 -7.69 11.73 -27.98
N THR A 3 -7.33 12.94 -28.39
CA THR A 3 -5.92 13.35 -28.61
C THR A 3 -5.06 13.22 -27.36
N GLN A 4 -5.64 13.43 -26.18
CA GLN A 4 -4.94 13.31 -24.91
C GLN A 4 -4.62 11.84 -24.58
N LEU A 5 -5.62 10.95 -24.71
CA LEU A 5 -5.42 9.51 -24.49
C LEU A 5 -4.36 8.94 -25.45
N TRP A 6 -4.42 9.32 -26.73
CA TRP A 6 -3.42 8.90 -27.71
C TRP A 6 -2.01 9.35 -27.33
N LYS A 7 -1.84 10.60 -26.87
CA LYS A 7 -0.54 11.11 -26.44
C LYS A 7 0.01 10.29 -25.27
N GLN A 8 -0.81 10.03 -24.25
CA GLN A 8 -0.42 9.24 -23.07
C GLN A 8 -0.08 7.80 -23.44
N ALA A 9 -0.91 7.15 -24.27
CA ALA A 9 -0.66 5.80 -24.76
C ALA A 9 0.64 5.72 -25.56
N LYS A 10 0.88 6.69 -26.45
CA LYS A 10 2.11 6.76 -27.25
C LYS A 10 3.37 6.91 -26.39
N GLU A 11 3.34 7.82 -25.41
CA GLU A 11 4.45 8.03 -24.48
C GLU A 11 4.73 6.75 -23.67
N PHE A 12 3.69 6.14 -23.10
CA PHE A 12 3.81 4.89 -22.35
C PHE A 12 4.38 3.75 -23.19
N ILE A 13 3.78 3.44 -24.35
CA ILE A 13 4.18 2.31 -25.20
C ILE A 13 5.61 2.47 -25.70
N THR A 14 6.01 3.69 -26.07
CA THR A 14 7.38 3.95 -26.52
C THR A 14 8.39 3.60 -25.43
N VAL A 15 8.18 4.08 -24.19
CA VAL A 15 9.09 3.81 -23.07
C VAL A 15 9.03 2.35 -22.64
N CYS A 16 7.82 1.79 -22.51
CA CYS A 16 7.59 0.40 -22.11
C CYS A 16 8.30 -0.58 -23.06
N TYR A 17 8.11 -0.43 -24.37
CA TYR A 17 8.68 -1.34 -25.35
C TYR A 17 10.20 -1.15 -25.51
N GLN A 18 10.72 0.05 -25.30
CA GLN A 18 12.17 0.28 -25.21
C GLN A 18 12.78 -0.45 -24.01
N GLU A 19 12.17 -0.37 -22.83
CA GLU A 19 12.62 -1.08 -21.63
C GLU A 19 12.50 -2.61 -21.80
N LEU A 20 11.50 -3.08 -22.54
CA LEU A 20 11.33 -4.50 -22.92
C LEU A 20 12.21 -4.94 -24.11
N SER A 21 13.07 -4.05 -24.63
CA SER A 21 13.97 -4.34 -25.76
C SER A 21 13.24 -4.83 -27.02
N LYS A 22 12.02 -4.34 -27.26
CA LYS A 22 11.22 -4.68 -28.44
C LYS A 22 11.73 -3.95 -29.69
N PRO A 23 11.69 -4.56 -30.88
CA PRO A 23 12.10 -3.90 -32.13
C PRO A 23 11.27 -2.66 -32.46
N SER A 24 11.87 -1.68 -33.14
CA SER A 24 11.20 -0.42 -33.51
C SER A 24 9.95 -0.62 -34.38
N GLU A 25 9.92 -1.67 -35.20
CA GLU A 25 8.76 -1.99 -36.04
C GLU A 25 7.59 -2.52 -35.21
N GLU A 26 7.85 -3.26 -34.12
CA GLU A 26 6.82 -3.71 -33.19
C GLU A 26 6.18 -2.51 -32.47
N ILE A 27 7.00 -1.53 -32.06
CA ILE A 27 6.52 -0.27 -31.48
C ILE A 27 5.60 0.46 -32.47
N LYS A 28 6.02 0.60 -33.73
CA LYS A 28 5.20 1.29 -34.75
C LYS A 28 3.89 0.57 -35.02
N SER A 29 3.92 -0.76 -35.14
CA SER A 29 2.72 -1.58 -35.34
C SER A 29 1.76 -1.41 -34.17
N ARG A 30 2.25 -1.56 -32.94
CA ARG A 30 1.42 -1.43 -31.74
C ARG A 30 0.81 -0.04 -31.60
N LEU A 31 1.58 1.00 -31.89
CA LEU A 31 1.09 2.38 -31.91
C LEU A 31 -0.01 2.59 -32.96
N HIS A 32 0.09 1.95 -34.13
CA HIS A 32 -0.96 2.01 -35.14
C HIS A 32 -2.24 1.32 -34.66
N GLU A 33 -2.15 0.11 -34.10
CA GLU A 33 -3.28 -0.63 -33.53
C GLU A 33 -4.01 0.17 -32.44
N ILE A 34 -3.26 0.73 -31.48
CA ILE A 34 -3.81 1.55 -30.39
C ILE A 34 -4.54 2.77 -30.94
N ARG A 35 -3.97 3.41 -31.97
CA ARG A 35 -4.60 4.57 -32.59
C ARG A 35 -5.94 4.20 -33.22
N GLU A 36 -5.99 3.11 -33.98
CA GLU A 36 -7.22 2.62 -34.59
C GLU A 36 -8.27 2.21 -33.54
N GLU A 37 -7.85 1.57 -32.45
CA GLU A 37 -8.74 1.17 -31.35
C GLU A 37 -9.35 2.40 -30.65
N ILE A 38 -8.55 3.44 -30.40
CA ILE A 38 -9.01 4.71 -29.82
C ILE A 38 -9.98 5.42 -30.77
N GLU A 39 -9.68 5.44 -32.07
CA GLU A 39 -10.54 6.06 -33.07
C GLU A 39 -11.90 5.35 -33.19
N THR A 40 -11.91 4.02 -33.06
CA THR A 40 -13.12 3.20 -33.22
C THR A 40 -13.95 3.08 -31.93
N THR A 41 -13.30 2.94 -30.78
CA THR A 41 -13.96 2.57 -29.50
C THR A 41 -13.91 3.66 -28.44
N GLY A 42 -13.15 4.73 -28.68
CA GLY A 42 -12.88 5.79 -27.70
C GLY A 42 -11.79 5.46 -26.68
N THR A 43 -11.29 4.22 -26.62
CA THR A 43 -10.24 3.76 -25.70
C THR A 43 -9.32 2.71 -26.35
N TYR A 44 -8.37 2.15 -25.62
CA TYR A 44 -7.58 0.99 -26.06
C TYR A 44 -7.40 -0.05 -24.95
N THR A 45 -7.05 -1.26 -25.35
CA THR A 45 -6.85 -2.38 -24.43
C THR A 45 -5.37 -2.75 -24.35
N GLN A 46 -4.82 -2.70 -23.14
CA GLN A 46 -3.43 -3.10 -22.89
C GLN A 46 -3.27 -4.62 -22.97
N THR A 47 -2.14 -5.10 -23.51
CA THR A 47 -1.75 -6.51 -23.38
C THR A 47 -1.38 -6.83 -21.92
N TYR A 48 -1.27 -8.11 -21.58
CA TYR A 48 -0.77 -8.50 -20.25
C TYR A 48 0.67 -7.99 -20.00
N GLU A 49 1.53 -8.05 -21.01
CA GLU A 49 2.92 -7.57 -20.91
C GLU A 49 2.96 -6.05 -20.63
N GLU A 50 2.12 -5.28 -21.32
CA GLU A 50 1.94 -3.84 -21.09
C GLU A 50 1.41 -3.55 -19.68
N LEU A 51 0.36 -4.26 -19.25
CA LEU A 51 -0.21 -4.10 -17.91
C LEU A 51 0.83 -4.41 -16.82
N SER A 52 1.53 -5.52 -16.97
CA SER A 52 2.50 -6.00 -15.99
C SER A 52 3.70 -5.05 -15.87
N HIS A 53 4.24 -4.62 -17.00
CA HIS A 53 5.33 -3.65 -17.02
C HIS A 53 4.88 -2.26 -16.55
N GLY A 54 3.68 -1.83 -16.93
CA GLY A 54 3.08 -0.57 -16.49
C GLY A 54 2.87 -0.48 -14.98
N ALA A 55 2.39 -1.56 -14.34
CA ALA A 55 2.24 -1.62 -12.89
C ALA A 55 3.59 -1.56 -12.15
N LYS A 56 4.61 -2.22 -12.71
CA LYS A 56 6.00 -2.15 -12.22
C LYS A 56 6.58 -0.75 -12.34
N MET A 57 6.38 -0.09 -13.49
CA MET A 57 6.76 1.31 -13.69
C MET A 57 6.03 2.25 -12.73
N ALA A 58 4.75 2.01 -12.45
CA ALA A 58 3.98 2.80 -11.48
C ALA A 58 4.59 2.74 -10.08
N TRP A 59 5.06 1.56 -9.64
CA TRP A 59 5.78 1.43 -8.37
C TRP A 59 7.12 2.17 -8.42
N ARG A 60 7.91 2.00 -9.49
CA ARG A 60 9.17 2.74 -9.71
C ARG A 60 8.98 4.26 -9.64
N ASN A 61 7.87 4.76 -10.18
CA ASN A 61 7.53 6.17 -10.24
C ASN A 61 6.84 6.72 -8.98
N SER A 62 6.57 5.88 -7.97
CA SER A 62 5.86 6.31 -6.77
C SER A 62 6.74 7.18 -5.87
N ASN A 63 6.48 8.49 -5.87
CA ASN A 63 7.31 9.48 -5.16
C ASN A 63 7.32 9.29 -3.64
N ARG A 64 6.30 8.64 -3.08
CA ARG A 64 6.13 8.42 -1.63
C ARG A 64 6.66 7.07 -1.15
N CYS A 65 7.21 6.24 -2.05
CA CYS A 65 7.67 4.90 -1.72
C CYS A 65 9.20 4.85 -1.57
N ILE A 66 9.68 4.53 -0.36
CA ILE A 66 11.12 4.27 -0.11
C ILE A 66 11.55 2.88 -0.62
N GLY A 67 10.64 1.90 -0.65
CA GLY A 67 10.90 0.50 -1.01
C GLY A 67 11.05 0.23 -2.52
N ARG A 68 11.40 1.22 -3.33
CA ARG A 68 11.39 1.13 -4.81
C ARG A 68 12.45 0.22 -5.42
N LEU A 69 13.46 -0.21 -4.66
CA LEU A 69 14.52 -1.09 -5.17
C LEU A 69 13.97 -2.37 -5.82
N PHE A 70 12.85 -2.90 -5.30
CA PHE A 70 12.29 -4.19 -5.71
C PHE A 70 11.23 -4.07 -6.80
N TRP A 71 11.10 -2.91 -7.45
CA TRP A 71 10.00 -2.63 -8.38
C TRP A 71 9.79 -3.68 -9.48
N GLN A 72 10.87 -4.33 -9.94
CA GLN A 72 10.83 -5.36 -10.98
C GLN A 72 10.24 -6.70 -10.51
N THR A 73 10.24 -6.97 -9.20
CA THR A 73 9.80 -8.24 -8.60
C THR A 73 8.30 -8.28 -8.35
N LEU A 74 7.55 -7.22 -8.68
CA LEU A 74 6.10 -7.16 -8.51
C LEU A 74 5.42 -8.28 -9.29
N HIS A 75 4.67 -9.12 -8.58
CA HIS A 75 3.76 -10.08 -9.21
C HIS A 75 2.44 -9.38 -9.59
N VAL A 76 1.90 -9.68 -10.76
CA VAL A 76 0.70 -9.01 -11.30
C VAL A 76 -0.36 -10.06 -11.61
N PHE A 77 -1.42 -10.08 -10.82
CA PHE A 77 -2.66 -10.79 -11.13
C PHE A 77 -3.50 -9.94 -12.08
N ASP A 78 -3.74 -10.47 -13.28
CA ASP A 78 -4.64 -9.86 -14.27
C ASP A 78 -6.06 -10.38 -14.05
N GLU A 79 -6.85 -9.60 -13.31
CA GLU A 79 -8.23 -9.90 -12.96
C GLU A 79 -9.19 -8.95 -13.69
N ARG A 80 -8.77 -8.42 -14.85
CA ARG A 80 -9.57 -7.49 -15.67
C ARG A 80 -10.87 -8.10 -16.21
N LYS A 81 -11.05 -9.41 -16.07
CA LYS A 81 -12.25 -10.15 -16.45
C LYS A 81 -13.27 -10.31 -15.32
N ALA A 82 -12.96 -9.89 -14.09
CA ALA A 82 -13.92 -9.96 -12.99
C ALA A 82 -15.14 -9.05 -13.26
N GLU A 83 -16.34 -9.60 -13.15
CA GLU A 83 -17.60 -8.90 -13.43
C GLU A 83 -18.54 -8.80 -12.23
N THR A 84 -18.33 -9.66 -11.23
CA THR A 84 -19.16 -9.74 -10.02
C THR A 84 -18.36 -9.48 -8.76
N GLU A 85 -19.03 -9.01 -7.72
CA GLU A 85 -18.47 -8.78 -6.38
C GLU A 85 -17.83 -10.06 -5.83
N LYS A 86 -18.46 -11.23 -6.07
CA LYS A 86 -17.91 -12.54 -5.73
C LYS A 86 -16.56 -12.82 -6.40
N GLU A 87 -16.44 -12.62 -7.71
CA GLU A 87 -15.17 -12.80 -8.43
C GLU A 87 -14.10 -11.83 -7.94
N VAL A 88 -14.50 -10.59 -7.59
CA VAL A 88 -13.60 -9.63 -6.95
C VAL A 88 -13.12 -10.17 -5.61
N PHE A 89 -14.00 -10.62 -4.72
CA PHE A 89 -13.60 -11.17 -3.42
C PHE A 89 -12.70 -12.41 -3.54
N GLU A 90 -12.96 -13.29 -4.51
CA GLU A 90 -12.08 -14.42 -4.81
C GLU A 90 -10.69 -13.96 -5.25
N ALA A 91 -10.61 -12.94 -6.11
CA ALA A 91 -9.35 -12.32 -6.51
C ALA A 91 -8.60 -11.67 -5.33
N LEU A 92 -9.31 -11.00 -4.42
CA LEU A 92 -8.73 -10.44 -3.19
C LEU A 92 -8.20 -11.55 -2.28
N SER A 93 -8.92 -12.66 -2.18
CA SER A 93 -8.51 -13.83 -1.37
C SER A 93 -7.21 -14.44 -1.91
N ARG A 94 -7.13 -14.66 -3.23
CA ARG A 94 -5.90 -15.09 -3.92
C ARG A 94 -4.74 -14.12 -3.70
N HIS A 95 -5.02 -12.80 -3.74
CA HIS A 95 -4.02 -11.79 -3.46
C HIS A 95 -3.46 -11.94 -2.05
N VAL A 96 -4.31 -11.99 -1.02
CA VAL A 96 -3.87 -12.07 0.38
C VAL A 96 -3.07 -13.35 0.63
N GLU A 97 -3.55 -14.49 0.17
CA GLU A 97 -2.85 -15.77 0.31
C GLU A 97 -1.48 -15.74 -0.37
N PHE A 98 -1.44 -15.28 -1.63
CA PHE A 98 -0.20 -15.19 -2.38
C PHE A 98 0.78 -14.19 -1.74
N ALA A 99 0.33 -12.98 -1.41
CA ALA A 99 1.17 -11.94 -0.84
C ALA A 99 1.72 -12.35 0.54
N THR A 100 0.92 -13.04 1.36
CA THR A 100 1.31 -13.44 2.73
C THR A 100 2.38 -14.50 2.73
N ASN A 101 2.25 -15.57 1.92
CA ASN A 101 3.29 -16.59 1.72
C ASN A 101 3.97 -17.05 3.04
N GLU A 102 3.16 -17.41 4.04
CA GLU A 102 3.60 -17.85 5.37
C GLU A 102 4.52 -16.85 6.12
N GLY A 103 4.45 -15.55 5.80
CA GLY A 103 5.31 -14.49 6.34
C GLY A 103 6.45 -14.06 5.42
N LYS A 104 6.75 -14.83 4.36
CA LYS A 104 7.75 -14.48 3.34
C LYS A 104 7.14 -13.59 2.26
N ILE A 105 6.81 -12.36 2.65
CA ILE A 105 5.92 -11.47 1.91
C ILE A 105 6.37 -11.25 0.46
N ARG A 106 5.44 -11.40 -0.48
CA ARG A 106 5.66 -11.20 -1.91
C ARG A 106 5.02 -9.89 -2.38
N PRO A 107 5.78 -8.98 -3.03
CA PRO A 107 5.18 -7.80 -3.66
C PRO A 107 4.20 -8.22 -4.75
N THR A 108 2.95 -7.80 -4.61
CA THR A 108 1.86 -8.24 -5.48
C THR A 108 0.94 -7.07 -5.81
N ILE A 109 0.36 -7.08 -6.99
CA ILE A 109 -0.78 -6.24 -7.37
C ILE A 109 -1.83 -7.11 -8.04
N THR A 110 -3.10 -6.85 -7.71
CA THR A 110 -4.24 -7.40 -8.45
C THR A 110 -4.87 -6.27 -9.22
N VAL A 111 -4.90 -6.35 -10.54
CA VAL A 111 -5.52 -5.30 -11.37
C VAL A 111 -6.87 -5.78 -11.88
N LEU A 112 -7.94 -5.15 -11.38
CA LEU A 112 -9.30 -5.39 -11.85
C LEU A 112 -9.57 -4.57 -13.12
N ARG A 113 -10.77 -4.70 -13.69
CA ARG A 113 -11.09 -4.09 -14.98
C ARG A 113 -10.93 -2.55 -14.96
N PRO A 114 -10.50 -1.94 -16.08
CA PRO A 114 -10.31 -0.49 -16.15
C PRO A 114 -11.64 0.25 -16.08
N SER A 115 -11.59 1.51 -15.65
CA SER A 115 -12.71 2.45 -15.82
C SER A 115 -12.89 2.76 -17.30
N LYS A 116 -14.12 2.58 -17.80
CA LYS A 116 -14.51 2.90 -19.17
C LYS A 116 -15.85 3.62 -19.16
N GLU A 117 -16.03 4.58 -20.07
CA GLU A 117 -17.31 5.26 -20.24
C GLU A 117 -18.44 4.25 -20.50
N GLY A 118 -19.55 4.39 -19.76
CA GLY A 118 -20.69 3.47 -19.84
C GLY A 118 -20.50 2.12 -19.13
N GLN A 119 -19.34 1.86 -18.51
CA GLN A 119 -19.09 0.64 -17.73
C GLN A 119 -19.19 0.92 -16.22
N GLU A 120 -19.82 -0.01 -15.50
CA GLU A 120 -19.89 0.05 -14.04
C GLU A 120 -18.50 -0.15 -13.41
N GLU A 121 -18.04 0.86 -12.67
CA GLU A 121 -16.73 0.87 -12.03
C GLU A 121 -16.68 -0.09 -10.84
N ILE A 122 -15.55 -0.76 -10.65
CA ILE A 122 -15.30 -1.55 -9.44
C ILE A 122 -14.57 -0.65 -8.43
N ARG A 123 -15.08 -0.59 -7.20
CA ARG A 123 -14.47 0.14 -6.09
C ARG A 123 -14.35 -0.77 -4.87
N ILE A 124 -13.18 -0.76 -4.26
CA ILE A 124 -12.94 -1.33 -2.93
C ILE A 124 -12.97 -0.16 -1.95
N TRP A 125 -13.85 -0.22 -0.95
CA TRP A 125 -14.01 0.89 0.00
C TRP A 125 -12.88 0.91 1.04
N ASN A 126 -12.31 -0.26 1.33
CA ASN A 126 -11.24 -0.40 2.30
C ASN A 126 -10.00 0.38 1.85
N HIS A 127 -9.40 1.15 2.77
CA HIS A 127 -8.08 1.76 2.56
C HIS A 127 -7.00 0.68 2.36
N GLN A 128 -7.05 -0.37 3.18
CA GLN A 128 -6.22 -1.55 3.08
C GLN A 128 -7.07 -2.81 3.19
N LEU A 129 -6.71 -3.89 2.47
CA LEU A 129 -7.46 -5.15 2.53
C LEU A 129 -7.44 -5.76 3.93
N ILE A 130 -6.35 -5.58 4.68
CA ILE A 130 -6.27 -6.02 6.08
C ILE A 130 -6.17 -4.77 6.91
N ARG A 131 -7.18 -4.54 7.76
CA ARG A 131 -7.23 -3.37 8.64
C ARG A 131 -8.09 -3.65 9.86
N TYR A 132 -7.70 -3.08 10.99
CA TYR A 132 -8.48 -3.15 12.22
C TYR A 132 -9.62 -2.12 12.23
N ALA A 133 -10.73 -2.46 12.87
CA ALA A 133 -11.87 -1.58 13.05
C ALA A 133 -11.61 -0.51 14.12
N GLY A 134 -12.37 0.58 14.06
CA GLY A 134 -12.39 1.64 15.08
C GLY A 134 -13.81 1.94 15.53
N TYR A 135 -14.09 1.80 16.83
CA TYR A 135 -15.42 2.00 17.41
C TYR A 135 -15.44 3.27 18.25
N LYS A 136 -16.39 4.16 17.98
CA LYS A 136 -16.68 5.27 18.91
C LYS A 136 -17.42 4.70 20.13
N ILE A 137 -16.85 4.92 21.31
CA ILE A 137 -17.40 4.53 22.60
C ILE A 137 -17.49 5.78 23.51
N GLU A 138 -18.15 5.68 24.67
CA GLU A 138 -18.33 6.83 25.57
C GLU A 138 -16.99 7.45 26.02
N GLU A 139 -15.98 6.62 26.25
CA GLU A 139 -14.64 7.02 26.74
C GLU A 139 -13.67 7.42 25.62
N GLY A 140 -14.11 7.41 24.34
CA GLY A 140 -13.25 7.75 23.20
C GLY A 140 -13.38 6.77 22.03
N ILE A 141 -12.25 6.24 21.56
CA ILE A 141 -12.20 5.29 20.43
C ILE A 141 -11.54 3.99 20.90
N LYS A 142 -12.21 2.87 20.63
CA LYS A 142 -11.67 1.50 20.78
C LYS A 142 -11.19 0.99 19.42
N GLY A 143 -10.02 0.36 19.35
CA GLY A 143 -9.41 -0.04 18.08
C GLY A 143 -8.75 1.11 17.32
N ASP A 144 -8.76 1.07 15.98
CA ASP A 144 -8.02 2.01 15.13
C ASP A 144 -8.84 3.28 14.79
N PRO A 145 -8.47 4.48 15.28
CA PRO A 145 -9.16 5.72 14.92
C PRO A 145 -9.23 6.04 13.43
N ALA A 146 -8.25 5.58 12.65
CA ALA A 146 -8.23 5.81 11.20
C ALA A 146 -9.36 5.08 10.46
N SER A 147 -9.98 4.08 11.10
CA SER A 147 -10.97 3.21 10.48
C SER A 147 -12.40 3.48 10.95
N VAL A 148 -12.60 4.47 11.83
CA VAL A 148 -13.89 4.76 12.46
C VAL A 148 -15.02 4.99 11.46
N ASP A 149 -14.79 5.76 10.40
CA ASP A 149 -15.85 6.04 9.40
C ASP A 149 -16.24 4.78 8.63
N LEU A 150 -15.26 4.01 8.16
CA LEU A 150 -15.49 2.74 7.46
C LEU A 150 -16.16 1.71 8.39
N THR A 151 -15.72 1.61 9.64
CA THR A 151 -16.33 0.74 10.66
C THR A 151 -17.82 1.06 10.83
N ALA A 152 -18.17 2.34 10.98
CA ALA A 152 -19.56 2.76 11.12
C ALA A 152 -20.40 2.41 9.88
N ARG A 153 -19.80 2.45 8.68
CA ARG A 153 -20.46 2.06 7.42
C ARG A 153 -20.66 0.55 7.34
N CYS A 154 -19.65 -0.25 7.68
CA CYS A 154 -19.80 -1.70 7.78
C CYS A 154 -20.91 -2.08 8.78
N GLN A 155 -21.00 -1.40 9.93
CA GLN A 155 -22.08 -1.61 10.90
C GLN A 155 -23.46 -1.28 10.35
N LYS A 156 -23.60 -0.20 9.56
CA LYS A 156 -24.86 0.14 8.86
C LYS A 156 -25.24 -0.89 7.79
N LEU A 157 -24.26 -1.55 7.18
CA LEU A 157 -24.45 -2.66 6.24
C LEU A 157 -24.71 -4.01 6.94
N GLY A 158 -24.79 -4.02 8.27
CA GLY A 158 -25.16 -5.20 9.06
C GLY A 158 -24.00 -5.97 9.67
N TRP A 159 -22.75 -5.59 9.40
CA TRP A 159 -21.59 -6.22 10.03
C TRP A 159 -21.50 -5.90 11.52
N ARG A 160 -21.07 -6.88 12.31
CA ARG A 160 -20.88 -6.74 13.76
C ARG A 160 -19.52 -7.28 14.14
N GLY A 161 -18.62 -6.40 14.56
CA GLY A 161 -17.36 -6.80 15.18
C GLY A 161 -17.55 -7.27 16.62
N GLU A 162 -16.45 -7.76 17.21
CA GLU A 162 -16.38 -8.26 18.58
C GLU A 162 -16.20 -7.11 19.61
N GLY A 163 -15.87 -5.90 19.14
CA GLY A 163 -15.63 -4.71 19.96
C GLY A 163 -14.23 -4.64 20.56
N THR A 164 -13.23 -5.32 19.97
CA THR A 164 -11.85 -5.33 20.48
C THR A 164 -10.96 -4.26 19.84
N ASP A 165 -9.73 -4.13 20.32
CA ASP A 165 -8.74 -3.22 19.75
C ASP A 165 -8.22 -3.66 18.37
N PHE A 166 -8.46 -4.92 17.99
CA PHE A 166 -7.86 -5.54 16.82
C PHE A 166 -8.85 -6.42 16.05
N ASP A 167 -10.10 -5.98 15.93
CA ASP A 167 -11.11 -6.62 15.10
C ASP A 167 -10.81 -6.36 13.62
N LEU A 168 -10.66 -7.42 12.82
CA LEU A 168 -10.46 -7.29 11.38
C LEU A 168 -11.74 -6.78 10.70
N LEU A 169 -11.60 -5.72 9.90
CA LEU A 169 -12.69 -5.22 9.06
C LEU A 169 -13.02 -6.21 7.94
N PRO A 170 -14.30 -6.32 7.55
CA PRO A 170 -14.68 -7.05 6.35
C PRO A 170 -14.27 -6.26 5.11
N TRP A 171 -14.21 -6.93 3.96
CA TRP A 171 -14.08 -6.27 2.67
C TRP A 171 -15.42 -5.74 2.21
N VAL A 172 -15.39 -4.53 1.64
CA VAL A 172 -16.56 -3.90 1.04
C VAL A 172 -16.24 -3.54 -0.41
N VAL A 173 -16.98 -4.18 -1.33
CA VAL A 173 -16.83 -4.00 -2.77
C VAL A 173 -18.13 -3.44 -3.33
N GLN A 174 -18.02 -2.50 -4.25
CA GLN A 174 -19.15 -1.92 -4.95
C GLN A 174 -18.89 -1.88 -6.46
N ILE A 175 -19.85 -2.34 -7.25
CA ILE A 175 -19.82 -2.27 -8.71
C ILE A 175 -20.88 -1.29 -9.19
N GLY A 176 -20.44 -0.20 -9.84
CA GLY A 176 -21.33 0.85 -10.34
C GLY A 176 -22.20 1.48 -9.24
N ASN A 177 -23.50 1.58 -9.50
CA ASN A 177 -24.48 2.12 -8.56
C ASN A 177 -25.20 1.03 -7.74
N ARG A 178 -24.70 -0.21 -7.79
CA ARG A 178 -25.27 -1.31 -7.01
C ARG A 178 -25.02 -1.06 -5.52
N PRO A 179 -25.86 -1.65 -4.63
CA PRO A 179 -25.55 -1.67 -3.21
C PRO A 179 -24.18 -2.31 -2.97
N PRO A 180 -23.37 -1.78 -2.03
CA PRO A 180 -22.09 -2.40 -1.69
C PRO A 180 -22.30 -3.78 -1.07
N GLU A 181 -21.49 -4.74 -1.47
CA GLU A 181 -21.45 -6.07 -0.88
C GLU A 181 -20.31 -6.17 0.14
N LEU A 182 -20.55 -6.97 1.18
CA LEU A 182 -19.63 -7.16 2.28
C LEU A 182 -19.23 -8.63 2.37
N GLN A 183 -17.93 -8.90 2.49
CA GLN A 183 -17.41 -10.23 2.77
C GLN A 183 -16.52 -10.18 4.01
N GLU A 184 -16.86 -10.99 5.02
CA GLU A 184 -15.98 -11.15 6.17
C GLU A 184 -14.64 -11.75 5.76
N LEU A 185 -13.57 -11.18 6.29
CA LEU A 185 -12.23 -11.64 6.02
C LEU A 185 -12.02 -13.00 6.69
N ASN A 186 -11.63 -14.01 5.92
CA ASN A 186 -11.24 -15.29 6.49
C ASN A 186 -9.98 -15.08 7.36
N LYS A 187 -10.14 -15.23 8.69
CA LYS A 187 -9.06 -15.04 9.66
C LYS A 187 -7.87 -15.97 9.39
N GLU A 188 -8.08 -17.14 8.76
CA GLU A 188 -7.00 -18.07 8.40
C GLU A 188 -6.07 -17.54 7.29
N LEU A 189 -6.56 -16.62 6.46
CA LEU A 189 -5.75 -15.96 5.41
C LEU A 189 -4.86 -14.85 6.01
N VAL A 190 -5.14 -14.41 7.23
CA VAL A 190 -4.49 -13.25 7.83
C VAL A 190 -3.44 -13.71 8.83
N LYS A 191 -2.17 -13.49 8.49
CA LYS A 191 -1.09 -13.62 9.46
C LYS A 191 -0.99 -12.33 10.29
N GLU A 192 -1.19 -12.46 11.60
CA GLU A 192 -0.92 -11.40 12.58
C GLU A 192 0.34 -11.75 13.37
N VAL A 193 1.08 -10.73 13.80
CA VAL A 193 2.29 -10.85 14.62
C VAL A 193 2.00 -10.24 15.98
N SER A 194 2.20 -11.02 17.05
CA SER A 194 2.09 -10.51 18.43
C SER A 194 3.33 -9.69 18.76
N ILE A 195 3.15 -8.48 19.29
CA ILE A 195 4.26 -7.56 19.58
C ILE A 195 4.80 -7.84 20.98
N VAL A 196 6.04 -8.35 21.04
CA VAL A 196 6.81 -8.63 22.24
C VAL A 196 8.16 -7.90 22.19
N HIS A 197 8.83 -7.76 23.33
CA HIS A 197 10.11 -7.05 23.41
C HIS A 197 11.23 -7.99 23.88
N PRO A 198 12.44 -7.93 23.27
CA PRO A 198 13.55 -8.84 23.60
C PRO A 198 14.13 -8.65 25.00
N ALA A 199 13.87 -7.52 25.65
CA ALA A 199 14.41 -7.18 26.98
C ALA A 199 13.34 -6.80 28.02
N TYR A 200 12.07 -6.69 27.63
CA TYR A 200 10.99 -6.23 28.50
C TYR A 200 9.83 -7.21 28.42
N ASP A 201 9.84 -8.23 29.27
CA ASP A 201 8.83 -9.31 29.23
C ASP A 201 7.39 -8.79 29.38
N TRP A 202 7.20 -7.67 30.09
CA TRP A 202 5.91 -7.03 30.28
C TRP A 202 5.27 -6.51 28.98
N PHE A 203 6.01 -6.38 27.87
CA PHE A 203 5.42 -5.98 26.58
C PHE A 203 4.34 -6.96 26.12
N ALA A 204 4.50 -8.25 26.40
CA ALA A 204 3.51 -9.27 26.04
C ALA A 204 2.16 -9.04 26.74
N GLU A 205 2.16 -8.42 27.92
CA GLU A 205 0.94 -8.07 28.66
C GLU A 205 0.13 -6.96 27.98
N LEU A 206 0.74 -6.15 27.10
CA LEU A 206 0.02 -5.13 26.33
C LEU A 206 -0.88 -5.74 25.26
N GLN A 207 -0.67 -7.03 24.90
CA GLN A 207 -1.44 -7.76 23.89
C GLN A 207 -1.54 -7.03 22.54
N LEU A 208 -0.52 -6.22 22.23
CA LEU A 208 -0.43 -5.54 20.94
C LEU A 208 -0.17 -6.57 19.85
N LYS A 209 -0.81 -6.40 18.70
CA LYS A 209 -0.54 -7.19 17.50
C LYS A 209 -0.68 -6.33 16.25
N TRP A 210 -0.10 -6.80 15.15
CA TRP A 210 -0.28 -6.16 13.85
C TRP A 210 -0.32 -7.20 12.72
N TYR A 211 -1.12 -6.95 11.69
CA TYR A 211 -1.17 -7.81 10.52
C TYR A 211 0.13 -7.73 9.70
N ALA A 212 0.54 -8.84 9.09
CA ALA A 212 1.86 -8.99 8.49
C ALA A 212 2.05 -8.24 7.17
N VAL A 213 0.98 -8.05 6.39
CA VAL A 213 1.06 -7.55 5.00
C VAL A 213 0.31 -6.23 4.81
N PRO A 214 0.99 -5.14 4.42
CA PRO A 214 0.33 -3.87 4.09
C PRO A 214 -0.20 -3.90 2.65
N ILE A 215 -1.48 -4.20 2.46
CA ILE A 215 -2.11 -4.23 1.13
C ILE A 215 -2.99 -2.99 0.95
N ILE A 216 -2.50 -1.96 0.25
CA ILE A 216 -3.26 -0.75 -0.07
C ILE A 216 -4.28 -1.07 -1.15
N SER A 217 -5.53 -0.60 -1.00
CA SER A 217 -6.65 -0.97 -1.88
C SER A 217 -7.50 0.19 -2.38
N ASP A 218 -7.27 1.41 -1.90
CA ASP A 218 -8.08 2.59 -2.25
C ASP A 218 -7.42 3.52 -3.27
N MET A 219 -6.22 3.22 -3.76
CA MET A 219 -5.58 3.99 -4.83
C MET A 219 -5.99 3.48 -6.22
N LYS A 220 -6.03 4.39 -7.20
CA LYS A 220 -6.15 4.02 -8.62
C LYS A 220 -4.77 3.90 -9.26
N LEU A 221 -4.59 2.91 -10.12
CA LEU A 221 -3.42 2.76 -10.99
C LEU A 221 -3.73 3.41 -12.35
N GLU A 222 -2.84 4.28 -12.84
CA GLU A 222 -2.94 4.84 -14.19
C GLU A 222 -1.75 4.37 -15.03
N ILE A 223 -2.03 3.85 -16.22
CA ILE A 223 -1.03 3.39 -17.19
C ILE A 223 -1.43 3.89 -18.58
N GLY A 224 -0.65 4.79 -19.17
CA GLY A 224 -0.81 5.20 -20.56
C GLY A 224 -2.21 5.78 -20.88
N GLY A 225 -2.79 6.51 -19.93
CA GLY A 225 -4.12 7.10 -20.00
C GLY A 225 -5.28 6.17 -19.61
N ILE A 226 -5.01 4.90 -19.29
CA ILE A 226 -6.02 3.95 -18.78
C ILE A 226 -6.01 3.98 -17.25
N GLU A 227 -7.18 4.12 -16.64
CA GLU A 227 -7.35 4.13 -15.19
C GLU A 227 -7.92 2.81 -14.68
N TYR A 228 -7.28 2.25 -13.66
CA TYR A 228 -7.70 1.05 -12.92
C TYR A 228 -8.03 1.47 -11.48
N LYS A 229 -9.30 1.76 -11.21
CA LYS A 229 -9.74 2.28 -9.90
C LYS A 229 -9.72 1.27 -8.75
N ALA A 230 -9.63 -0.03 -9.06
CA ALA A 230 -9.46 -1.07 -8.08
C ALA A 230 -8.24 -1.92 -8.47
N ALA A 231 -7.09 -1.57 -7.89
CA ALA A 231 -5.82 -2.21 -8.17
C ALA A 231 -5.02 -2.45 -6.88
N PRO A 232 -5.53 -3.25 -5.92
CA PRO A 232 -4.88 -3.41 -4.62
C PRO A 232 -3.46 -3.98 -4.77
N PHE A 233 -2.52 -3.43 -4.01
CA PHE A 233 -1.10 -3.79 -4.09
C PHE A 233 -0.41 -3.79 -2.73
N ASN A 234 0.69 -4.55 -2.63
CA ASN A 234 1.50 -4.63 -1.41
C ASN A 234 3.00 -4.67 -1.70
N GLY A 235 3.75 -4.20 -0.71
CA GLY A 235 5.12 -4.63 -0.44
C GLY A 235 5.16 -5.34 0.91
N TRP A 236 6.19 -5.06 1.70
CA TRP A 236 6.25 -5.42 3.12
C TRP A 236 6.51 -4.18 3.96
N TYR A 237 6.27 -4.27 5.26
CA TYR A 237 6.43 -3.14 6.17
C TYR A 237 7.88 -2.69 6.30
N MET A 238 8.07 -1.37 6.33
CA MET A 238 9.14 -0.73 7.09
C MET A 238 8.70 -0.61 8.55
N GLY A 239 9.53 -1.04 9.51
CA GLY A 239 9.11 -1.18 10.92
C GLY A 239 8.52 0.09 11.55
N THR A 240 8.98 1.27 11.11
CA THR A 240 8.45 2.55 11.58
C THR A 240 7.01 2.83 11.15
N GLU A 241 6.50 2.19 10.10
CA GLU A 241 5.07 2.29 9.73
C GLU A 241 4.18 1.71 10.84
N VAL A 242 4.61 0.61 11.45
CA VAL A 242 3.88 -0.03 12.55
C VAL A 242 4.24 0.65 13.88
N GLY A 243 5.53 0.66 14.24
CA GLY A 243 5.97 1.08 15.57
C GLY A 243 5.93 2.59 15.78
N ALA A 244 6.21 3.40 14.75
CA ALA A 244 6.29 4.86 14.90
C ALA A 244 5.06 5.62 14.40
N ARG A 245 4.21 5.00 13.59
CA ARG A 245 2.96 5.59 13.11
C ARG A 245 1.78 4.87 13.76
N ASN A 246 1.48 3.65 13.30
CA ASN A 246 0.25 2.96 13.68
C ASN A 246 0.07 2.80 15.20
N LEU A 247 1.09 2.33 15.89
CA LEU A 247 1.04 2.09 17.34
C LEU A 247 1.33 3.35 18.16
N ALA A 248 2.07 4.32 17.63
CA ALA A 248 2.60 5.45 18.40
C ALA A 248 1.87 6.78 18.21
N ASP A 249 1.34 7.09 17.02
CA ASP A 249 0.67 8.37 16.76
C ASP A 249 -0.47 8.57 17.77
N ASP A 250 -0.59 9.78 18.32
CA ASP A 250 -1.58 10.12 19.34
C ASP A 250 -3.03 10.11 18.81
N PHE A 251 -3.18 10.31 17.50
CA PHE A 251 -4.43 10.13 16.76
C PHE A 251 -4.63 8.69 16.21
N ARG A 252 -3.80 7.73 16.65
CA ARG A 252 -3.92 6.30 16.33
C ARG A 252 -4.03 5.49 17.63
N TYR A 253 -3.23 4.43 17.82
CA TYR A 253 -3.28 3.61 19.03
C TYR A 253 -2.59 4.25 20.24
N ASN A 254 -1.82 5.33 20.06
CA ASN A 254 -1.24 6.15 21.13
C ASN A 254 -0.57 5.35 22.27
N GLN A 255 0.30 4.39 21.96
CA GLN A 255 0.89 3.48 22.96
C GLN A 255 2.06 4.10 23.74
N LEU A 256 2.60 5.25 23.31
CA LEU A 256 3.79 5.84 23.94
C LEU A 256 3.64 6.16 25.43
N PRO A 257 2.51 6.72 25.93
CA PRO A 257 2.34 6.98 27.36
C PRO A 257 2.39 5.70 28.22
N ILE A 258 1.73 4.62 27.76
CA ILE A 258 1.68 3.33 28.48
C ILE A 258 3.07 2.70 28.54
N ILE A 259 3.79 2.71 27.41
CA ILE A 259 5.16 2.19 27.33
C ILE A 259 6.11 3.00 28.24
N ALA A 260 6.00 4.33 28.24
CA ALA A 260 6.82 5.19 29.08
C ALA A 260 6.58 4.97 30.58
N GLU A 261 5.32 4.75 30.97
CA GLU A 261 4.96 4.39 32.35
C GLU A 261 5.56 3.05 32.77
N ARG A 262 5.40 2.01 31.93
CA ARG A 262 5.97 0.67 32.16
C ARG A 262 7.50 0.66 32.19
N MET A 263 8.14 1.64 31.54
CA MET A 263 9.59 1.87 31.57
C MET A 263 10.03 2.78 32.73
N GLU A 264 9.11 3.23 33.59
CA GLU A 264 9.36 4.14 34.71
C GLU A 264 10.05 5.47 34.28
N LEU A 265 9.64 6.02 33.12
CA LEU A 265 10.19 7.27 32.60
C LEU A 265 9.52 8.50 33.24
N ASP A 266 10.29 9.59 33.44
CA ASP A 266 9.72 10.90 33.81
C ASP A 266 8.91 11.48 32.64
N THR A 267 7.59 11.32 32.68
CA THR A 267 6.66 11.84 31.64
C THR A 267 6.23 13.29 31.89
N SER A 268 6.68 13.92 32.98
CA SER A 268 6.21 15.26 33.39
C SER A 268 6.68 16.39 32.47
N ARG A 269 7.80 16.20 31.75
CA ARG A 269 8.44 17.22 30.92
C ARG A 269 8.93 16.63 29.61
N ALA A 270 8.76 17.37 28.51
CA ALA A 270 9.25 16.95 27.20
C ALA A 270 10.79 16.79 27.16
N SER A 271 11.52 17.59 27.94
CA SER A 271 13.00 17.55 27.98
C SER A 271 13.59 16.27 28.60
N SER A 272 12.79 15.41 29.23
CA SER A 272 13.24 14.06 29.64
C SER A 272 13.40 13.11 28.45
N MET A 273 12.92 13.50 27.26
CA MET A 273 12.96 12.70 26.03
C MET A 273 12.22 11.37 26.17
N TRP A 274 11.19 11.33 27.04
CA TRP A 274 10.45 10.09 27.32
C TRP A 274 9.76 9.53 26.08
N LYS A 275 9.23 10.40 25.20
CA LYS A 275 8.59 10.00 23.94
C LYS A 275 9.59 9.31 23.02
N ASP A 276 10.77 9.90 22.86
CA ASP A 276 11.85 9.40 22.01
C ASP A 276 12.31 8.02 22.49
N ARG A 277 12.50 7.84 23.81
CA ARG A 277 12.88 6.56 24.42
C ARG A 277 11.81 5.49 24.20
N ALA A 278 10.55 5.77 24.55
CA ALA A 278 9.45 4.83 24.37
C ALA A 278 9.23 4.46 22.90
N LEU A 279 9.36 5.43 21.99
CA LEU A 279 9.22 5.25 20.55
C LEU A 279 10.30 4.33 19.98
N VAL A 280 11.54 4.47 20.42
CA VAL A 280 12.65 3.58 20.01
C VAL A 280 12.39 2.15 20.48
N GLU A 281 12.03 1.94 21.75
CA GLU A 281 11.75 0.59 22.28
C GLU A 281 10.54 -0.07 21.59
N LEU A 282 9.50 0.70 21.26
CA LEU A 282 8.36 0.20 20.49
C LEU A 282 8.78 -0.26 19.08
N ASN A 283 9.67 0.47 18.42
CA ASN A 283 10.20 0.05 17.12
C ASN A 283 11.10 -1.20 17.24
N ILE A 284 11.86 -1.33 18.32
CA ILE A 284 12.63 -2.54 18.63
C ILE A 284 11.69 -3.73 18.82
N ALA A 285 10.60 -3.57 19.60
CA ALA A 285 9.58 -4.60 19.81
C ALA A 285 9.02 -5.10 18.47
N VAL A 286 8.60 -4.17 17.60
CA VAL A 286 8.02 -4.50 16.28
C VAL A 286 9.01 -5.28 15.43
N LEU A 287 10.25 -4.78 15.27
CA LEU A 287 11.26 -5.44 14.45
C LEU A 287 11.65 -6.81 15.00
N HIS A 288 11.77 -6.95 16.32
CA HIS A 288 12.05 -8.22 16.98
C HIS A 288 10.93 -9.24 16.71
N SER A 289 9.68 -8.85 16.98
CA SER A 289 8.50 -9.72 16.87
C SER A 289 8.31 -10.27 15.46
N PHE A 290 8.38 -9.40 14.45
CA PHE A 290 8.25 -9.81 13.06
C PHE A 290 9.37 -10.78 12.66
N LYS A 291 10.62 -10.49 13.07
CA LYS A 291 11.76 -11.37 12.79
C LYS A 291 11.66 -12.72 13.49
N SER A 292 11.22 -12.76 14.76
CA SER A 292 11.06 -14.02 15.52
C SER A 292 9.99 -14.93 14.92
N GLU A 293 8.96 -14.35 14.29
CA GLU A 293 7.91 -15.10 13.60
C GLU A 293 8.22 -15.40 12.12
N GLY A 294 9.41 -15.04 11.64
CA GLY A 294 9.82 -15.26 10.24
C GLY A 294 9.06 -14.38 9.23
N VAL A 295 8.46 -13.29 9.67
CA VAL A 295 7.74 -12.34 8.82
C VAL A 295 8.68 -11.29 8.24
N SER A 296 8.55 -11.03 6.95
CA SER A 296 9.37 -10.05 6.24
C SER A 296 9.07 -8.64 6.72
N ILE A 297 10.10 -7.96 7.20
CA ILE A 297 10.08 -6.57 7.65
C ILE A 297 11.45 -5.95 7.40
N VAL A 298 11.50 -4.65 7.16
CA VAL A 298 12.77 -3.91 7.01
C VAL A 298 12.85 -2.78 8.02
N ASP A 299 14.04 -2.57 8.61
CA ASP A 299 14.29 -1.39 9.43
C ASP A 299 14.54 -0.16 8.54
N HIS A 300 14.31 1.04 9.08
CA HIS A 300 14.39 2.27 8.31
C HIS A 300 15.80 2.64 7.84
N HIS A 301 16.86 2.16 8.51
CA HIS A 301 18.24 2.38 8.05
C HIS A 301 18.56 1.50 6.84
N THR A 302 18.20 0.22 6.90
CA THR A 302 18.33 -0.70 5.76
C THR A 302 17.45 -0.26 4.59
N ALA A 303 16.22 0.19 4.83
CA ALA A 303 15.34 0.71 3.78
C ALA A 303 15.95 1.93 3.08
N ALA A 304 16.56 2.85 3.83
CA ALA A 304 17.30 3.96 3.24
C ALA A 304 18.51 3.49 2.42
N GLN A 305 19.28 2.50 2.89
CA GLN A 305 20.38 1.94 2.09
C GLN A 305 19.88 1.27 0.81
N GLN A 306 18.77 0.53 0.85
CA GLN A 306 18.12 -0.04 -0.33
C GLN A 306 17.67 1.05 -1.31
N PHE A 307 17.13 2.16 -0.80
CA PHE A 307 16.78 3.31 -1.61
C PHE A 307 18.00 3.93 -2.29
N ARG A 308 19.15 4.01 -1.60
CA ARG A 308 20.41 4.45 -2.24
C ARG A 308 20.79 3.56 -3.44
N THR A 309 20.67 2.25 -3.28
CA THR A 309 20.93 1.31 -4.38
C THR A 309 19.96 1.51 -5.53
N PHE A 310 18.69 1.79 -5.25
CA PHE A 310 17.71 2.17 -6.26
C PHE A 310 18.15 3.43 -7.02
N GLU A 311 18.59 4.47 -6.31
CA GLU A 311 19.08 5.71 -6.95
C GLU A 311 20.25 5.44 -7.90
N GLN A 312 21.20 4.60 -7.49
CA GLN A 312 22.34 4.20 -8.33
C GLN A 312 21.91 3.41 -9.56
N ASN A 313 20.90 2.54 -9.43
CA ASN A 313 20.37 1.77 -10.55
C ASN A 313 19.65 2.69 -11.56
N GLU A 314 18.85 3.64 -11.09
CA GLU A 314 18.20 4.61 -11.97
C GLU A 314 19.22 5.51 -12.69
N GLU A 315 20.28 5.94 -11.99
CA GLU A 315 21.36 6.74 -12.58
C GLU A 315 22.11 5.98 -13.68
N ARG A 316 22.45 4.70 -13.46
CA ARG A 316 23.10 3.84 -14.48
C ARG A 316 22.27 3.71 -15.75
N GLU A 317 20.95 3.79 -15.59
CA GLU A 317 19.99 3.69 -16.67
C GLU A 317 19.64 5.06 -17.29
N GLY A 318 20.31 6.13 -16.85
CA GLY A 318 20.08 7.50 -17.33
C GLY A 318 18.74 8.09 -16.88
N ARG A 319 18.10 7.54 -15.84
CA ARG A 319 16.80 7.97 -15.33
C ARG A 319 16.97 8.84 -14.09
N ALA A 320 16.33 10.01 -14.09
CA ALA A 320 16.26 10.86 -12.91
C ALA A 320 15.26 10.31 -11.87
N VAL A 321 15.70 10.23 -10.61
CA VAL A 321 14.86 9.82 -9.47
C VAL A 321 13.97 10.98 -9.03
N THR A 322 12.67 10.70 -8.93
CA THR A 322 11.68 11.60 -8.32
C THR A 322 11.32 11.13 -6.91
N GLY A 323 10.88 12.05 -6.06
CA GLY A 323 10.58 11.74 -4.67
C GLY A 323 9.89 12.87 -3.92
N ASP A 324 9.01 12.50 -3.01
CA ASP A 324 8.44 13.38 -2.00
C ASP A 324 9.28 13.22 -0.74
N TRP A 325 10.18 14.17 -0.49
CA TRP A 325 11.12 14.10 0.62
C TRP A 325 10.43 13.87 1.98
N THR A 326 9.25 14.45 2.19
CA THR A 326 8.48 14.32 3.44
C THR A 326 7.99 12.89 3.70
N TRP A 327 7.87 12.08 2.65
CA TRP A 327 7.49 10.68 2.74
C TRP A 327 8.69 9.72 2.70
N LEU A 328 9.79 10.13 2.06
CA LEU A 328 10.99 9.29 1.94
C LEU A 328 11.85 9.31 3.21
N ILE A 329 11.79 10.35 4.02
CA ILE A 329 12.47 10.33 5.33
C ILE A 329 11.70 9.47 6.33
N PRO A 330 12.39 8.65 7.15
CA PRO A 330 11.72 7.88 8.18
C PRO A 330 11.21 8.81 9.30
N PRO A 331 10.08 8.47 9.95
CA PRO A 331 9.53 9.28 11.04
C PRO A 331 10.35 9.17 12.34
N VAL A 332 11.35 8.30 12.38
CA VAL A 332 12.29 8.11 13.50
C VAL A 332 13.70 8.24 12.98
N SER A 333 14.55 8.98 13.70
CA SER A 333 15.97 9.15 13.38
C SER A 333 16.27 9.63 11.94
N PRO A 334 15.52 10.60 11.36
CA PRO A 334 15.69 10.97 9.95
C PRO A 334 17.09 11.48 9.63
N ALA A 335 17.72 12.25 10.53
CA ALA A 335 19.07 12.76 10.34
C ALA A 335 20.16 11.66 10.23
N ALA A 336 19.86 10.42 10.66
CA ALA A 336 20.77 9.29 10.60
C ALA A 336 20.76 8.53 9.26
N VAL A 337 19.97 8.98 8.27
CA VAL A 337 19.94 8.38 6.92
C VAL A 337 20.26 9.41 5.84
N HIS A 338 20.76 8.95 4.70
CA HIS A 338 21.23 9.86 3.63
C HIS A 338 20.11 10.62 2.93
N VAL A 339 18.90 10.04 2.94
CA VAL A 339 17.72 10.65 2.33
C VAL A 339 17.41 12.02 2.93
N PHE A 340 17.67 12.21 4.24
CA PHE A 340 17.46 13.49 4.92
C PHE A 340 18.35 14.62 4.37
N HIS A 341 19.56 14.28 3.91
CA HIS A 341 20.58 15.25 3.49
C HIS A 341 20.53 15.55 1.98
N LYS A 342 19.43 15.21 1.31
CA LYS A 342 19.27 15.33 -0.15
C LYS A 342 17.91 15.91 -0.51
N GLU A 343 17.89 16.75 -1.54
CA GLU A 343 16.66 17.24 -2.16
C GLU A 343 16.18 16.29 -3.27
N TYR A 344 14.86 16.15 -3.41
CA TYR A 344 14.24 15.35 -4.47
C TYR A 344 13.25 16.21 -5.27
N ASN A 345 13.29 16.06 -6.59
CA ASN A 345 12.25 16.61 -7.44
C ASN A 345 10.96 15.81 -7.27
N ASN A 346 9.89 16.47 -6.81
CA ASN A 346 8.59 15.85 -6.60
C ASN A 346 7.67 15.87 -7.85
N SER A 347 8.23 16.01 -9.05
CA SER A 347 7.46 15.86 -10.29
C SER A 347 6.86 14.46 -10.37
N ILE A 348 5.58 14.37 -10.73
CA ILE A 348 4.87 13.10 -10.91
C ILE A 348 5.16 12.58 -12.32
N LYS A 349 5.62 11.33 -12.40
CA LYS A 349 5.77 10.59 -13.67
C LYS A 349 4.65 9.55 -13.79
N THR A 350 4.19 9.29 -15.01
CA THR A 350 3.24 8.21 -15.31
C THR A 350 3.95 7.07 -16.05
N PRO A 351 3.51 5.79 -15.90
CA PRO A 351 2.45 5.28 -15.03
C PRO A 351 2.64 5.59 -13.54
N ASN A 352 1.55 5.68 -12.76
CA ASN A 352 1.63 5.91 -11.31
C ASN A 352 0.36 5.47 -10.54
N TYR A 353 0.44 5.52 -9.22
CA TYR A 353 -0.70 5.37 -8.32
C TYR A 353 -1.21 6.73 -7.85
N PHE A 354 -2.51 6.91 -7.85
CA PHE A 354 -3.17 8.16 -7.47
C PHE A 354 -4.24 7.91 -6.42
N TYR A 355 -4.37 8.86 -5.49
CA TYR A 355 -5.54 8.88 -4.61
C TYR A 355 -6.81 9.14 -5.44
N GLN A 356 -7.90 8.63 -4.92
CA GLN A 356 -9.25 8.85 -5.43
C GLN A 356 -10.16 9.15 -4.24
N GLU A 357 -11.25 9.86 -4.49
CA GLU A 357 -12.23 10.16 -3.44
C GLU A 357 -12.85 8.87 -2.92
N ALA A 358 -13.02 8.77 -1.60
CA ALA A 358 -13.80 7.71 -1.00
C ALA A 358 -15.23 7.77 -1.57
N ILE A 359 -15.79 6.62 -1.94
CA ILE A 359 -17.11 6.53 -2.58
C ILE A 359 -18.28 6.72 -1.59
N TYR A 360 -17.97 6.84 -0.30
CA TYR A 360 -18.92 6.70 0.78
C TYR A 360 -19.12 8.02 1.53
#